data_AF-A0A950A6X9-F1
#
_entry.id   AF-A0A950A6X9-F1
#
_cell.length_a   1.000
_cell.length_b   1.000
_cell.length_c   1.000
_cell.angle_alpha   90.00
_cell.angle_beta   90.00
_cell.angle_gamma   90.00
#
_symmetry.space_group_name_H-M   'P 1'
#
loop_
_entity.id
_entity.type
_entity.pdbx_description
1 polymer ?
#
loop_
_entity_poly.entity_id
_entity_poly.type
_entity_poly.pdbx_seq_one_letter_code
_entity_poly.pdbx_strand_id
1 'polypeptide(L)'
;MLANPPLQEAVIAILERDPRVPDPLTIAVAAQGDVVALRGKVETFRERHAAIDDARQVDGVREIDGYVEYDPQRVAAYDDVATLERVMGIDNEITIL
;
A
#
# COMPACT_ATOMS: atom_id res chain seq x y z
N MET A 1 -22.99 -11.71 2.72
CA MET A 1 -22.65 -10.36 3.18
C MET A 1 -22.85 -9.40 2.02
N LEU A 2 -23.38 -8.20 2.27
CA LEU A 2 -23.62 -7.19 1.23
C LEU A 2 -22.38 -6.29 1.09
N ALA A 3 -22.14 -5.79 -0.12
CA ALA A 3 -21.10 -4.79 -0.36
C ALA A 3 -21.33 -3.54 0.51
N ASN A 4 -20.25 -2.88 0.93
CA ASN A 4 -20.29 -1.63 1.68
C ASN A 4 -19.53 -0.51 0.94
N PRO A 5 -20.12 0.10 -0.11
CA PRO A 5 -19.46 1.15 -0.88
C PRO A 5 -19.01 2.37 -0.06
N PRO A 6 -19.78 2.88 0.93
CA PRO A 6 -19.32 3.99 1.77
C PRO A 6 -18.05 3.66 2.55
N LEU A 7 -17.94 2.44 3.10
CA LEU A 7 -16.74 2.01 3.81
C LEU A 7 -15.55 1.83 2.85
N GLN A 8 -15.79 1.29 1.67
CA GLN A 8 -14.78 1.18 0.62
C GLN A 8 -14.22 2.56 0.23
N GLU A 9 -15.09 3.53 -0.02
CA GLU A 9 -14.70 4.90 -0.37
C GLU A 9 -13.93 5.59 0.77
N ALA A 10 -14.32 5.38 2.03
CA ALA A 10 -13.61 5.90 3.18
C ALA A 10 -12.18 5.33 3.29
N VAL A 11 -12.01 4.04 3.02
CA VAL A 11 -10.69 3.39 3.00
C VAL A 11 -9.84 3.91 1.83
N ILE A 12 -10.41 4.06 0.63
CA ILE A 12 -9.68 4.63 -0.50
C ILE A 12 -9.22 6.06 -0.16
N ALA A 13 -10.10 6.87 0.41
CA ALA A 13 -9.79 8.26 0.74
C ALA A 13 -8.69 8.42 1.81
N ILE A 14 -8.55 7.48 2.76
CA ILE A 14 -7.45 7.55 3.73
C ILE A 14 -6.12 7.16 3.08
N LEU A 15 -6.11 6.12 2.23
CA LEU A 15 -4.91 5.69 1.50
C LEU A 15 -4.39 6.80 0.57
N GLU A 16 -5.29 7.51 -0.12
CA GLU A 16 -4.92 8.64 -0.98
C GLU A 16 -4.33 9.84 -0.23
N ARG A 17 -4.54 9.92 1.10
CA ARG A 17 -4.05 11.02 1.94
C ARG A 17 -2.76 10.68 2.66
N ASP A 18 -2.37 9.41 2.72
CA ASP A 18 -1.16 9.01 3.43
C ASP A 18 0.07 9.09 2.53
N PRO A 19 1.02 10.00 2.78
CA PRO A 19 2.25 10.09 2.00
C PRO A 19 3.15 8.83 2.11
N ARG A 20 2.89 7.93 3.07
CA ARG A 20 3.58 6.63 3.16
C ARG A 20 3.04 5.61 2.15
N VAL A 21 1.92 5.90 1.50
CA VAL A 21 1.31 5.12 0.41
C VAL A 21 1.33 5.97 -0.87
N PRO A 22 2.49 6.07 -1.55
CA PRO A 22 2.65 6.97 -2.69
C PRO A 22 1.78 6.59 -3.90
N ASP A 23 1.53 5.30 -4.10
CA ASP A 23 0.79 4.77 -5.26
C ASP A 23 -0.45 3.96 -4.83
N PRO A 24 -1.46 4.60 -4.21
CA PRO A 24 -2.64 3.91 -3.67
C PRO A 24 -3.46 3.17 -4.73
N LEU A 25 -3.36 3.57 -6.01
CA LEU A 25 -4.01 2.91 -7.15
C LEU A 25 -3.52 1.48 -7.37
N THR A 26 -2.35 1.12 -6.84
CA THR A 26 -1.83 -0.26 -6.89
C THR A 26 -2.55 -1.19 -5.91
N ILE A 27 -3.33 -0.63 -4.99
CA ILE A 27 -4.07 -1.33 -3.94
C ILE A 27 -5.57 -1.31 -4.28
N ALA A 28 -6.08 -2.45 -4.75
CA ALA A 28 -7.50 -2.69 -4.88
C ALA A 28 -8.15 -2.84 -3.49
N VAL A 29 -9.18 -2.03 -3.24
CA VAL A 29 -9.96 -2.04 -2.00
C VAL A 29 -11.36 -2.58 -2.28
N ALA A 30 -11.83 -3.53 -1.47
CA ALA A 30 -13.22 -3.98 -1.45
C ALA A 30 -13.74 -4.02 -0.01
N ALA A 31 -15.00 -3.67 0.22
CA ALA A 31 -15.60 -3.73 1.55
C ALA A 31 -16.93 -4.49 1.53
N GLN A 32 -17.14 -5.35 2.52
CA GLN A 32 -18.36 -6.15 2.69
C GLN A 32 -18.75 -6.16 4.16
N GLY A 33 -19.89 -5.56 4.50
CA GLY A 33 -20.22 -5.26 5.89
C GLY A 33 -19.12 -4.41 6.53
N ASP A 34 -18.48 -4.95 7.56
CA ASP A 34 -17.40 -4.37 8.35
C ASP A 34 -16.01 -4.93 8.02
N VAL A 35 -15.93 -5.79 7.01
CA VAL A 35 -14.68 -6.43 6.56
C VAL A 35 -14.16 -5.71 5.33
N VAL A 36 -12.88 -5.35 5.34
CA VAL A 36 -12.18 -4.69 4.23
C VAL A 36 -11.13 -5.62 3.65
N ALA A 37 -11.11 -5.78 2.34
CA ALA A 37 -10.09 -6.51 1.62
C ALA A 37 -9.15 -5.55 0.88
N LEU A 38 -7.84 -5.70 1.14
CA LEU A 38 -6.78 -5.00 0.41
C LEU A 38 -6.01 -6.01 -0.43
N ARG A 39 -5.87 -5.76 -1.72
CA ARG A 39 -5.11 -6.60 -2.66
C ARG A 39 -4.30 -5.73 -3.60
N GLY A 40 -3.08 -6.15 -3.92
CA GLY A 40 -2.21 -5.35 -4.79
C GLY A 40 -0.75 -5.66 -4.58
N LYS A 41 0.11 -4.91 -5.27
CA LYS A 41 1.56 -4.97 -5.08
C LYS A 41 2.09 -3.57 -4.81
N VAL A 42 2.83 -3.41 -3.73
CA VAL A 42 3.50 -2.18 -3.32
C VAL A 42 5.02 -2.35 -3.37
N GLU A 43 5.76 -1.25 -3.33
CA GLU A 43 7.20 -1.30 -3.52
C GLU A 43 7.94 -1.73 -2.24
N THR A 44 7.39 -1.39 -1.07
CA THR A 44 8.09 -1.59 0.20
C THR A 44 7.23 -2.22 1.29
N PHE A 45 7.89 -2.86 2.26
CA PHE A 45 7.23 -3.34 3.47
C PHE A 45 6.55 -2.21 4.27
N ARG A 46 7.16 -1.01 4.29
CA ARG A 46 6.62 0.15 5.01
C ARG A 46 5.32 0.65 4.39
N GLU A 47 5.28 0.74 3.07
CA GLU A 47 4.07 1.10 2.31
C GLU A 47 2.94 0.09 2.57
N ARG A 48 3.23 -1.21 2.49
CA ARG A 48 2.28 -2.28 2.83
C ARG A 48 1.73 -2.10 4.24
N HIS A 49 2.60 -1.86 5.20
CA HIS A 49 2.21 -1.76 6.60
C HIS A 49 1.37 -0.51 6.85
N ALA A 50 1.75 0.63 6.28
CA ALA A 50 0.99 1.87 6.34
C ALA A 50 -0.42 1.71 5.76
N ALA A 51 -0.56 1.10 4.59
CA ALA A 51 -1.87 0.86 3.98
C ALA A 51 -2.79 0.00 4.85
N ILE A 52 -2.25 -1.03 5.51
CA ILE A 52 -3.02 -1.89 6.43
C ILE A 52 -3.42 -1.11 7.67
N ASP A 53 -2.51 -0.36 8.27
CA ASP A 53 -2.76 0.38 9.51
C ASP A 53 -3.74 1.54 9.29
N ASP A 54 -3.71 2.18 8.12
CA ASP A 54 -4.65 3.24 7.78
C ASP A 54 -6.05 2.70 7.52
N ALA A 55 -6.16 1.59 6.80
CA ALA A 55 -7.44 0.92 6.60
C ALA A 55 -8.07 0.46 7.94
N ARG A 56 -7.26 0.04 8.93
CA ARG A 56 -7.76 -0.33 10.28
C ARG A 56 -8.30 0.84 11.07
N GLN A 57 -7.83 2.06 10.80
CA GLN A 57 -8.24 3.26 11.51
C GLN A 57 -9.55 3.86 10.98
N VAL A 58 -10.06 3.36 9.85
CA VAL A 58 -11.34 3.82 9.31
C VAL A 58 -12.50 3.32 10.17
N ASP A 59 -13.35 4.25 10.60
CA ASP A 59 -14.55 3.95 11.37
C ASP A 59 -15.45 2.96 10.63
N GLY A 60 -15.77 1.85 11.30
CA GLY A 60 -16.60 0.77 10.73
C GLY A 60 -15.81 -0.44 10.21
N VAL A 61 -14.48 -0.35 10.13
CA VAL A 61 -13.62 -1.52 9.88
C VAL A 61 -13.45 -2.31 11.17
N ARG A 62 -13.85 -3.60 11.16
CA ARG A 62 -13.61 -4.55 12.27
C ARG A 62 -12.60 -5.62 11.91
N GLU A 63 -12.47 -5.94 10.62
CA GLU A 63 -11.57 -6.97 10.13
C GLU A 63 -10.98 -6.56 8.77
N ILE A 64 -9.75 -6.98 8.53
CA ILE A 64 -9.11 -6.84 7.22
C ILE A 64 -8.79 -8.23 6.68
N ASP A 65 -9.34 -8.57 5.52
CA ASP A 65 -9.18 -9.86 4.85
C ASP A 65 -8.53 -9.70 3.48
N GLY A 66 -7.23 -9.98 3.40
CA GLY A 66 -6.44 -9.80 2.19
C GLY A 66 -5.03 -9.31 2.51
N TYR A 67 -4.09 -9.60 1.61
CA TYR A 67 -2.71 -9.19 1.74
C TYR A 67 -2.29 -8.40 0.51
N VAL A 68 -1.76 -7.20 0.74
CA VAL A 68 -0.96 -6.49 -0.24
C VAL A 68 0.43 -7.15 -0.27
N GLU A 69 0.93 -7.49 -1.44
CA GLU A 69 2.26 -8.08 -1.62
C GLU A 69 3.31 -6.99 -1.80
N TYR A 70 4.56 -7.27 -1.43
CA TYR A 70 5.70 -6.40 -1.77
C TYR A 70 6.84 -7.28 -2.27
N ASP A 71 7.74 -6.69 -3.06
CA ASP A 71 8.89 -7.40 -3.62
C ASP A 71 10.13 -7.24 -2.73
N PRO A 72 10.51 -8.25 -1.90
CA PRO A 72 11.66 -8.12 -1.02
C PRO A 72 12.99 -8.03 -1.76
N GLN A 73 13.09 -8.51 -3.01
CA GLN A 73 14.30 -8.40 -3.83
C GLN A 73 14.52 -6.95 -4.30
N ARG A 74 13.41 -6.19 -4.49
CA ARG A 74 13.30 -4.71 -4.47
C ARG A 74 14.12 -4.06 -3.33
N VAL A 75 13.83 -4.53 -2.12
CA VAL A 75 14.25 -3.90 -0.86
C VAL A 75 15.70 -4.22 -0.50
N ALA A 76 16.19 -5.43 -0.80
CA ALA A 76 17.57 -5.80 -0.51
C ALA A 76 18.59 -4.96 -1.30
N ALA A 77 18.27 -4.62 -2.55
CA ALA A 77 19.06 -3.65 -3.30
C ALA A 77 18.98 -2.26 -2.66
N TYR A 78 17.78 -1.83 -2.23
CA TYR A 78 17.55 -0.52 -1.61
C TYR A 78 18.30 -0.32 -0.29
N ASP A 79 18.28 -1.29 0.64
CA ASP A 79 18.99 -1.15 1.93
C ASP A 79 20.51 -1.08 1.74
N ASP A 80 21.06 -1.76 0.73
CA ASP A 80 22.49 -1.66 0.37
C ASP A 80 22.83 -0.27 -0.23
N VAL A 81 21.99 0.31 -1.10
CA VAL A 81 22.26 1.64 -1.69
C VAL A 81 21.83 2.82 -0.82
N ALA A 82 20.85 2.69 0.07
CA ALA A 82 20.34 3.78 0.92
C ALA A 82 21.33 4.21 2.01
N THR A 83 22.36 3.40 2.30
CA THR A 83 23.46 3.77 3.20
C THR A 83 24.53 4.65 2.53
N LEU A 84 24.47 4.84 1.21
CA LEU A 84 25.38 5.72 0.49
C LEU A 84 24.89 7.18 0.58
N GLU A 85 25.72 8.05 1.15
CA GLU A 85 25.41 9.48 1.21
C GLU A 85 25.19 10.03 -0.22
N ARG A 86 24.00 10.62 -0.45
CA ARG A 86 23.57 11.39 -1.65
C ARG A 86 22.83 10.63 -2.77
N VAL A 87 22.14 9.54 -2.49
CA VAL A 87 21.18 8.97 -3.46
C VAL A 87 19.80 9.61 -3.27
N MET A 88 19.27 10.29 -4.30
CA MET A 88 17.89 10.78 -4.37
C MET A 88 17.24 10.29 -5.66
N GLY A 89 16.15 9.53 -5.53
CA GLY A 89 15.39 8.96 -6.65
C GLY A 89 16.05 7.72 -7.26
N ILE A 90 15.34 6.60 -7.25
CA ILE A 90 15.67 5.44 -8.08
C ILE A 90 14.46 5.22 -8.98
N ASP A 91 14.46 5.85 -10.14
CA ASP A 91 13.48 5.68 -11.20
C ASP A 91 13.81 4.44 -12.06
N ASN A 92 12.78 3.63 -12.35
CA ASN A 92 12.86 2.36 -13.08
C ASN A 92 13.04 2.57 -14.60
N GLU A 93 14.14 3.16 -15.06
CA GLU A 93 14.46 3.13 -16.49
C GLU A 93 15.92 2.77 -16.74
N ILE A 94 16.16 1.48 -17.05
CA ILE A 94 17.42 1.04 -17.63
C ILE A 94 17.23 1.01 -19.14
N THR A 95 17.72 2.05 -19.83
CA THR A 95 17.92 2.00 -21.28
C THR A 95 19.28 1.37 -21.56
N ILE A 96 19.30 0.28 -22.34
CA ILE A 96 20.53 -0.35 -22.84
C ILE A 96 20.84 0.23 -24.23
N LEU A 97 22.04 0.79 -24.41
CA LEU A 97 22.63 1.14 -25.72
C LEU A 97 23.60 0.05 -26.19
#